data_AF-A0A0R3Q5G3-F1
#
_entry.id   AF-A0A0R3Q5G3-F1
#
_cell.length_a   1.000
_cell.length_b   1.000
_cell.length_c   1.000
_cell.angle_alpha   90.00
_cell.angle_beta   90.00
_cell.angle_gamma   90.00
#
_symmetry.space_group_name_H-M   'P 1'
#
loop_
_entity.id
_entity.type
_entity.pdbx_description
1 polymer ?
#
loop_
_entity_poly.entity_id
_entity_poly.type
_entity_poly.pdbx_seq_one_letter_code
_entity_poly.pdbx_strand_id
1 'polypeptide(L)'
;MSDSVRRRMIKERVISKAEEYWFMTDHALLRAAAAELFLNLLFCDDFFKEIVRTGTDKLKLWVLYSTEDDERLALASSAGFAILTESEEACKRIIDEMKSWPEILKDICMSGNIEIQRRGLIGIANMVQSSEKVACEIVASEIFRVLIAITKLKNKDREPAQKEARRALDAAIKWGIIRPTDREIYERNTGISTVSGE
;
A
#
# COMPACT_ATOMS: atom_id res chain seq x y z
N MET A 1 10.51 -15.96 -11.64
CA MET A 1 11.71 -15.51 -12.39
C MET A 1 12.92 -15.64 -11.47
N SER A 2 14.05 -16.16 -11.94
CA SER A 2 15.27 -16.27 -11.12
C SER A 2 16.00 -14.93 -11.01
N ASP A 3 16.73 -14.72 -9.92
CA ASP A 3 17.50 -13.48 -9.71
C ASP A 3 18.58 -13.27 -10.77
N SER A 4 19.13 -14.36 -11.34
CA SER A 4 20.06 -14.29 -12.47
C SER A 4 19.45 -13.63 -13.70
N VAL A 5 18.16 -13.90 -13.99
CA VAL A 5 17.44 -13.28 -15.10
C VAL A 5 17.17 -11.81 -14.79
N ARG A 6 16.69 -11.49 -13.58
CA ARG A 6 16.41 -10.11 -13.16
C ARG A 6 17.66 -9.23 -13.28
N ARG A 7 18.79 -9.67 -12.72
CA ARG A 7 20.08 -8.92 -12.79
C ARG A 7 20.55 -8.73 -14.23
N ARG A 8 20.36 -9.72 -15.11
CA ARG A 8 20.70 -9.58 -16.53
C ARG A 8 19.82 -8.52 -17.21
N MET A 9 18.52 -8.48 -16.93
CA MET A 9 17.62 -7.46 -17.49
C MET A 9 18.04 -6.04 -17.09
N ILE A 10 18.46 -5.85 -15.83
CA ILE A 10 18.98 -4.58 -15.33
C ILE A 10 20.23 -4.18 -16.11
N LYS A 11 21.18 -5.11 -16.28
CA LYS A 11 22.44 -4.88 -17.00
C LYS A 11 22.23 -4.48 -18.47
N GLU A 12 21.24 -5.08 -19.14
CA GLU A 12 20.94 -4.86 -20.56
C GLU A 12 20.05 -3.62 -20.80
N ARG A 13 19.87 -2.74 -19.80
CA ARG A 13 19.06 -1.51 -19.88
C ARG A 13 17.60 -1.75 -20.29
N VAL A 14 17.05 -2.92 -19.95
CA VAL A 14 15.63 -3.24 -20.21
C VAL A 14 14.71 -2.28 -19.46
N ILE A 15 15.10 -1.85 -18.26
CA ILE A 15 14.31 -0.94 -17.42
C ILE A 15 14.01 0.37 -18.16
N SER A 16 15.03 1.05 -18.69
CA SER A 16 14.84 2.35 -19.33
C SER A 16 13.86 2.30 -20.50
N LYS A 17 13.87 1.22 -21.28
CA LYS A 17 12.90 1.02 -22.38
C LYS A 17 11.51 0.66 -21.85
N ALA A 18 11.43 -0.17 -20.82
CA ALA A 18 10.16 -0.55 -20.22
C ALA A 18 9.47 0.65 -19.54
N GLU A 19 10.24 1.60 -19.04
CA GLU A 19 9.73 2.82 -18.40
C GLU A 19 8.94 3.68 -19.39
N GLU A 20 9.41 3.77 -20.65
CA GLU A 20 8.68 4.47 -21.70
C GLU A 20 7.25 3.95 -21.85
N TYR A 21 7.04 2.63 -21.79
CA TYR A 21 5.71 2.03 -21.86
C TYR A 21 4.87 2.32 -20.60
N TRP A 22 5.51 2.38 -19.44
CA TRP A 22 4.84 2.64 -18.16
C TRP A 22 4.34 4.09 -18.04
N PHE A 23 5.01 5.02 -18.73
CA PHE A 23 4.66 6.45 -18.74
C PHE A 23 3.67 6.86 -19.84
N MET A 24 3.30 5.94 -20.75
CA MET A 24 2.27 6.22 -21.77
C MET A 24 0.93 6.54 -21.12
N THR A 25 0.05 7.26 -21.81
CA THR A 25 -1.34 7.54 -21.36
C THR A 25 -2.35 6.62 -22.06
N ASP A 26 -2.21 6.45 -23.38
CA ASP A 26 -3.27 5.88 -24.23
C ASP A 26 -3.10 4.37 -24.52
N HIS A 27 -2.12 3.73 -23.89
CA HIS A 27 -1.77 2.33 -24.13
C HIS A 27 -1.91 1.46 -22.87
N ALA A 28 -3.14 1.27 -22.42
CA ALA A 28 -3.48 0.51 -21.22
C ALA A 28 -2.76 -0.86 -21.12
N LEU A 29 -2.78 -1.65 -22.19
CA LEU A 29 -2.13 -2.98 -22.22
C LEU A 29 -0.61 -2.92 -22.05
N LEU A 30 0.06 -1.92 -22.64
CA LEU A 30 1.51 -1.75 -22.54
C LEU A 30 1.91 -1.25 -21.15
N ARG A 31 1.15 -0.27 -20.60
CA ARG A 31 1.35 0.25 -19.25
C ARG A 31 1.23 -0.87 -18.21
N ALA A 32 0.17 -1.67 -18.32
CA ALA A 32 -0.07 -2.78 -17.39
C ALA A 32 1.02 -3.86 -17.48
N ALA A 33 1.45 -4.23 -18.70
CA ALA A 33 2.55 -5.18 -18.88
C ALA A 33 3.88 -4.66 -18.32
N ALA A 34 4.15 -3.36 -18.45
CA ALA A 34 5.33 -2.74 -17.85
C ALA A 34 5.27 -2.79 -16.31
N ALA A 35 4.12 -2.48 -15.72
CA ALA A 35 3.92 -2.55 -14.26
C ALA A 35 4.12 -3.97 -13.71
N GLU A 36 3.59 -5.00 -14.38
CA GLU A 36 3.78 -6.39 -14.00
C GLU A 36 5.24 -6.84 -14.12
N LEU A 37 5.95 -6.37 -15.16
CA LEU A 37 7.38 -6.61 -15.29
C LEU A 37 8.14 -5.97 -14.13
N PHE A 38 7.88 -4.70 -13.84
CA PHE A 38 8.55 -4.00 -12.74
C PHE A 38 8.22 -4.61 -11.38
N LEU A 39 7.00 -5.10 -11.18
CA LEU A 39 6.61 -5.80 -9.96
C LEU A 39 7.48 -7.04 -9.74
N ASN A 40 7.74 -7.80 -10.81
CA ASN A 40 8.63 -8.94 -10.74
C ASN A 40 10.10 -8.56 -10.50
N LEU A 41 10.52 -7.37 -10.95
CA LEU A 41 11.87 -6.85 -10.75
C LEU A 41 12.08 -6.26 -9.35
N LEU A 42 11.03 -5.85 -8.63
CA LEU A 42 11.13 -5.36 -7.24
C LEU A 42 11.75 -6.39 -6.27
N PHE A 43 11.67 -7.68 -6.60
CA PHE A 43 12.35 -8.75 -5.86
C PHE A 43 13.87 -8.82 -6.12
N CYS A 44 14.43 -7.88 -6.89
CA CYS A 44 15.87 -7.69 -7.04
C CYS A 44 16.29 -6.44 -6.27
N ASP A 45 17.17 -6.61 -5.28
CA ASP A 45 17.63 -5.54 -4.39
C ASP A 45 18.13 -4.30 -5.13
N ASP A 46 18.84 -4.49 -6.26
CA ASP A 46 19.39 -3.38 -7.04
C ASP A 46 18.28 -2.50 -7.61
N PHE A 47 17.22 -3.12 -8.14
CA PHE A 47 16.05 -2.41 -8.66
C PHE A 47 15.19 -1.84 -7.53
N PHE A 48 14.96 -2.59 -6.45
CA PHE A 48 14.22 -2.10 -5.29
C PHE A 48 14.84 -0.80 -4.75
N LYS A 49 16.17 -0.80 -4.54
CA LYS A 49 16.91 0.40 -4.10
C LYS A 49 16.80 1.54 -5.10
N GLU A 50 16.83 1.25 -6.40
CA GLU A 50 16.65 2.27 -7.43
C GLU A 50 15.29 2.96 -7.35
N ILE A 51 14.21 2.21 -7.08
CA ILE A 51 12.86 2.77 -6.92
C ILE A 51 12.75 3.61 -5.65
N VAL A 52 13.32 3.14 -4.53
CA VAL A 52 13.28 3.84 -3.23
C VAL A 52 14.18 5.08 -3.22
N ARG A 53 15.22 5.13 -4.06
CA ARG A 53 16.19 6.23 -4.11
C ARG A 53 15.53 7.60 -4.31
N THR A 54 15.93 8.54 -3.46
CA THR A 54 15.57 9.96 -3.52
C THR A 54 15.94 10.62 -4.86
N GLY A 55 15.19 11.67 -5.21
CA GLY A 55 15.40 12.42 -6.46
C GLY A 55 14.80 11.75 -7.71
N THR A 56 13.93 10.74 -7.53
CA THR A 56 13.17 10.13 -8.63
C THR A 56 11.68 10.04 -8.27
N ASP A 57 10.81 10.15 -9.26
CA ASP A 57 9.35 10.02 -9.06
C ASP A 57 8.85 8.58 -9.20
N LYS A 58 9.75 7.60 -9.38
CA LYS A 58 9.37 6.19 -9.62
C LYS A 58 8.53 5.60 -8.50
N LEU A 59 8.90 5.87 -7.24
CA LEU A 59 8.11 5.47 -6.07
C LEU A 59 6.70 6.09 -6.09
N LYS A 60 6.57 7.35 -6.50
CA LYS A 60 5.29 8.06 -6.55
C LYS A 60 4.35 7.42 -7.57
N LEU A 61 4.89 6.97 -8.70
CA LEU A 61 4.11 6.29 -9.74
C LEU A 61 3.53 4.96 -9.25
N TRP A 62 4.27 4.18 -8.46
CA TRP A 62 3.72 2.96 -7.83
C TRP A 62 2.51 3.24 -6.95
N VAL A 63 2.53 4.35 -6.22
CA VAL A 63 1.42 4.77 -5.37
C VAL A 63 0.27 5.32 -6.21
N LEU A 64 0.53 6.23 -7.15
CA LEU A 64 -0.47 6.82 -8.04
C LEU A 64 -1.20 5.76 -8.87
N TYR A 65 -0.46 4.84 -9.48
CA TYR A 65 -1.05 3.84 -10.36
C TYR A 65 -1.86 2.77 -9.63
N SER A 66 -1.81 2.71 -8.30
CA SER A 66 -2.63 1.78 -7.52
C SER A 66 -4.12 2.14 -7.51
N THR A 67 -4.49 3.36 -7.95
CA THR A 67 -5.87 3.86 -8.04
C THR A 67 -6.29 4.20 -9.47
N GLU A 68 -5.53 3.78 -10.49
CA GLU A 68 -5.92 3.98 -11.89
C GLU A 68 -7.11 3.08 -12.27
N ASP A 69 -7.90 3.53 -13.26
CA ASP A 69 -9.08 2.80 -13.77
C ASP A 69 -8.71 1.46 -14.42
N ASP A 70 -7.50 1.34 -14.99
CA ASP A 70 -7.02 0.07 -15.53
C ASP A 70 -6.71 -0.90 -14.37
N GLU A 71 -7.62 -1.84 -14.15
CA GLU A 71 -7.55 -2.78 -13.04
C GLU A 71 -6.25 -3.60 -13.03
N ARG A 72 -5.71 -3.94 -14.20
CA ARG A 72 -4.48 -4.73 -14.32
C ARG A 72 -3.26 -3.92 -13.87
N LEU A 73 -3.17 -2.66 -14.28
CA LEU A 73 -2.18 -1.70 -13.81
C LEU A 73 -2.31 -1.46 -12.31
N ALA A 74 -3.54 -1.27 -11.81
CA ALA A 74 -3.80 -1.02 -10.39
C ALA A 74 -3.48 -2.24 -9.51
N LEU A 75 -3.77 -3.45 -9.97
CA LEU A 75 -3.40 -4.70 -9.28
C LEU A 75 -1.89 -4.88 -9.17
N ALA A 76 -1.15 -4.61 -10.25
CA ALA A 76 0.31 -4.67 -10.23
C ALA A 76 0.89 -3.59 -9.32
N SER A 77 0.35 -2.37 -9.42
CA SER A 77 0.87 -1.20 -8.71
C SER A 77 0.61 -1.25 -7.22
N SER A 78 -0.59 -1.69 -6.80
CA SER A 78 -0.92 -1.93 -5.38
C SER A 78 -0.06 -3.03 -4.75
N ALA A 79 0.29 -4.08 -5.51
CA ALA A 79 1.25 -5.08 -5.04
C ALA A 79 2.66 -4.50 -4.87
N GLY A 80 3.12 -3.67 -5.82
CA GLY A 80 4.41 -3.00 -5.71
C GLY A 80 4.46 -2.01 -4.55
N PHE A 81 3.39 -1.26 -4.32
CA PHE A 81 3.24 -0.40 -3.14
C PHE A 81 3.38 -1.18 -1.83
N ALA A 82 2.71 -2.33 -1.71
CA ALA A 82 2.82 -3.20 -0.53
C ALA A 82 4.26 -3.68 -0.26
N ILE A 83 5.00 -4.02 -1.32
CA ILE A 83 6.40 -4.47 -1.23
C ILE A 83 7.33 -3.29 -0.88
N LEU A 84 7.17 -2.15 -1.56
CA LEU A 84 8.05 -0.98 -1.37
C LEU A 84 7.96 -0.39 0.04
N THR A 85 6.76 -0.40 0.63
CA THR A 85 6.51 0.09 1.99
C THR A 85 7.11 -0.78 3.10
N GLU A 86 7.72 -1.93 2.79
CA GLU A 86 8.59 -2.63 3.73
C GLU A 86 9.85 -1.80 4.08
N SER A 87 10.22 -0.84 3.23
CA SER A 87 11.29 0.12 3.50
C SER A 87 10.78 1.36 4.22
N GLU A 88 11.34 1.65 5.40
CA GLU A 88 11.07 2.88 6.15
C GLU A 88 11.38 4.15 5.33
N GLU A 89 12.42 4.11 4.49
CA GLU A 89 12.78 5.23 3.61
C GLU A 89 11.67 5.48 2.58
N ALA A 90 11.12 4.43 1.98
CA ALA A 90 9.99 4.57 1.05
C ALA A 90 8.77 5.18 1.74
N CYS A 91 8.43 4.71 2.94
CA CYS A 91 7.32 5.23 3.73
C CYS A 91 7.48 6.74 4.03
N LYS A 92 8.67 7.16 4.45
CA LYS A 92 8.97 8.59 4.67
C LYS A 92 8.83 9.41 3.40
N ARG A 93 9.39 8.93 2.28
CA ARG A 93 9.31 9.63 0.98
C ARG A 93 7.89 9.80 0.49
N ILE A 94 7.01 8.81 0.70
CA ILE A 94 5.59 8.94 0.33
C ILE A 94 4.96 10.11 1.09
N ILE A 95 5.15 10.16 2.42
CA ILE A 95 4.62 11.23 3.26
C ILE A 95 5.24 12.60 2.90
N ASP A 96 6.55 12.65 2.74
CA ASP A 96 7.30 13.91 2.59
C ASP A 96 7.23 14.49 1.17
N GLU A 97 7.12 13.66 0.13
CA GLU A 97 7.22 14.11 -1.26
C GLU A 97 5.89 14.07 -2.04
N MET A 98 4.84 13.40 -1.55
CA MET A 98 3.56 13.27 -2.26
C MET A 98 2.41 14.01 -1.57
N LYS A 99 2.08 15.23 -1.99
CA LYS A 99 0.99 16.01 -1.35
C LYS A 99 -0.39 15.31 -1.34
N SER A 100 -0.67 14.51 -2.37
CA SER A 100 -1.94 13.80 -2.54
C SER A 100 -1.97 12.41 -1.88
N TRP A 101 -0.95 12.03 -1.10
CA TRP A 101 -0.95 10.72 -0.43
C TRP A 101 -2.22 10.42 0.37
N PRO A 102 -2.89 11.38 1.08
CA PRO A 102 -4.07 11.04 1.87
C PRO A 102 -5.25 10.59 0.98
N GLU A 103 -5.45 11.28 -0.13
CA GLU A 103 -6.53 11.00 -1.08
C GLU A 103 -6.31 9.66 -1.76
N ILE A 104 -5.09 9.43 -2.27
CA ILE A 104 -4.74 8.18 -2.95
C ILE A 104 -4.91 6.99 -2.00
N LEU A 105 -4.35 7.05 -0.79
CA LEU A 105 -4.45 5.93 0.14
C LEU A 105 -5.90 5.67 0.58
N LYS A 106 -6.72 6.72 0.72
CA LYS A 106 -8.15 6.61 0.97
C LYS A 106 -8.87 5.90 -0.17
N ASP A 107 -8.57 6.24 -1.41
CA ASP A 107 -9.16 5.59 -2.58
C ASP A 107 -8.79 4.11 -2.67
N ILE A 108 -7.53 3.75 -2.38
CA ILE A 108 -7.11 2.34 -2.29
C ILE A 108 -7.91 1.61 -1.19
N CYS A 109 -8.05 2.22 -0.01
CA CYS A 109 -8.83 1.65 1.09
C CYS A 109 -10.31 1.43 0.74
N MET A 110 -10.87 2.21 -0.18
CA MET A 110 -12.27 2.12 -0.59
C MET A 110 -12.46 1.34 -1.90
N SER A 111 -11.38 0.75 -2.45
CA SER A 111 -11.45 0.05 -3.73
C SER A 111 -12.50 -1.06 -3.74
N GLY A 112 -13.27 -1.09 -4.83
CA GLY A 112 -14.23 -2.15 -5.13
C GLY A 112 -13.56 -3.51 -5.35
N ASN A 113 -12.32 -3.51 -5.85
CA ASN A 113 -11.52 -4.71 -6.03
C ASN A 113 -10.90 -5.15 -4.69
N ILE A 114 -11.21 -6.38 -4.29
CA ILE A 114 -10.81 -6.95 -2.98
C ILE A 114 -9.28 -7.06 -2.87
N GLU A 115 -8.60 -7.43 -3.94
CA GLU A 115 -7.14 -7.59 -3.93
C GLU A 115 -6.42 -6.26 -3.91
N ILE A 116 -6.89 -5.25 -4.65
CA ILE A 116 -6.34 -3.89 -4.59
C ILE A 116 -6.50 -3.33 -3.17
N GLN A 117 -7.69 -3.43 -2.58
CA GLN A 117 -7.93 -2.97 -1.22
C GLN A 117 -7.00 -3.68 -0.22
N ARG A 118 -6.93 -5.02 -0.29
CA ARG A 118 -6.10 -5.82 0.62
C ARG A 118 -4.63 -5.44 0.53
N ARG A 119 -4.07 -5.33 -0.68
CA ARG A 119 -2.67 -4.95 -0.91
C ARG A 119 -2.39 -3.51 -0.46
N GLY A 120 -3.33 -2.60 -0.71
CA GLY A 120 -3.29 -1.25 -0.17
C GLY A 120 -3.17 -1.22 1.34
N LEU A 121 -4.01 -1.99 2.03
CA LEU A 121 -4.00 -2.06 3.49
C LEU A 121 -2.73 -2.72 4.03
N ILE A 122 -2.12 -3.66 3.31
CA ILE A 122 -0.77 -4.14 3.65
C ILE A 122 0.21 -2.98 3.63
N GLY A 123 0.22 -2.18 2.56
CA GLY A 123 1.13 -1.05 2.44
C GLY A 123 0.91 0.02 3.51
N ILE A 124 -0.35 0.36 3.80
CA ILE A 124 -0.70 1.31 4.88
C ILE A 124 -0.29 0.76 6.25
N ALA A 125 -0.51 -0.53 6.53
CA ALA A 125 -0.08 -1.15 7.77
C ALA A 125 1.45 -1.15 7.90
N ASN A 126 2.18 -1.40 6.82
CA ASN A 126 3.65 -1.29 6.79
C ASN A 126 4.09 0.16 7.07
N MET A 127 3.43 1.15 6.46
CA MET A 127 3.73 2.57 6.71
C MET A 127 3.53 2.95 8.17
N VAL A 128 2.40 2.60 8.80
CA VAL A 128 2.16 2.89 10.22
C VAL A 128 3.17 2.15 11.12
N GLN A 129 3.63 0.97 10.73
CA GLN A 129 4.65 0.23 11.48
C GLN A 129 6.08 0.78 11.29
N SER A 130 6.33 1.50 10.19
CA SER A 130 7.68 1.90 9.78
C SER A 130 8.33 2.90 10.74
N SER A 131 7.60 3.95 11.15
CA SER A 131 8.12 4.97 12.06
C SER A 131 6.98 5.76 12.70
N GLU A 132 7.24 6.29 13.90
CA GLU A 132 6.28 7.13 14.64
C GLU A 132 5.84 8.35 13.83
N LYS A 133 6.77 9.01 13.12
CA LYS A 133 6.45 10.17 12.25
C LYS A 133 5.39 9.79 11.21
N VAL A 134 5.61 8.72 10.45
CA VAL A 134 4.68 8.28 9.40
C VAL A 134 3.35 7.84 10.02
N ALA A 135 3.39 7.15 11.15
CA ALA A 135 2.19 6.75 11.88
C ALA A 135 1.35 7.96 12.32
N CYS A 136 1.97 9.01 12.86
CA CYS A 136 1.28 10.25 13.25
C CYS A 136 0.58 10.91 12.08
N GLU A 137 1.23 11.03 10.93
CA GLU A 137 0.64 11.62 9.72
C GLU A 137 -0.57 10.82 9.24
N ILE A 138 -0.45 9.49 9.17
CA ILE A 138 -1.56 8.62 8.77
C ILE A 138 -2.74 8.74 9.76
N VAL A 139 -2.46 8.74 11.07
CA VAL A 139 -3.50 8.85 12.11
C VAL A 139 -4.18 10.23 12.10
N ALA A 140 -3.44 11.29 11.79
CA ALA A 140 -3.97 12.64 11.68
C ALA A 140 -4.88 12.85 10.45
N SER A 141 -4.84 11.93 9.47
CA SER A 141 -5.64 11.99 8.25
C SER A 141 -7.00 11.28 8.35
N GLU A 142 -7.83 11.41 7.32
CA GLU A 142 -9.10 10.67 7.21
C GLU A 142 -8.93 9.15 7.13
N ILE A 143 -7.73 8.67 6.77
CA ILE A 143 -7.41 7.23 6.68
C ILE A 143 -7.65 6.54 8.02
N PHE A 144 -7.40 7.20 9.15
CA PHE A 144 -7.64 6.63 10.47
C PHE A 144 -9.10 6.20 10.65
N ARG A 145 -10.05 7.06 10.26
CA ARG A 145 -11.48 6.76 10.33
C ARG A 145 -11.86 5.62 9.39
N VAL A 146 -11.26 5.60 8.20
CA VAL A 146 -11.46 4.54 7.20
C VAL A 146 -10.97 3.19 7.72
N LEU A 147 -9.80 3.14 8.37
CA LEU A 147 -9.26 1.92 8.99
C LEU A 147 -10.23 1.36 10.06
N ILE A 148 -10.74 2.22 10.95
CA ILE A 148 -11.74 1.81 11.94
C ILE A 148 -12.98 1.26 11.26
N ALA A 149 -13.51 1.96 10.24
CA ALA A 149 -14.69 1.53 9.52
C ALA A 149 -14.49 0.15 8.88
N ILE A 150 -13.35 -0.06 8.20
CA ILE A 150 -13.00 -1.35 7.57
C ILE A 150 -13.02 -2.47 8.60
N THR A 151 -12.43 -2.28 9.80
CA THR A 151 -12.40 -3.34 10.83
C THR A 151 -13.77 -3.70 11.41
N LYS A 152 -14.81 -2.89 11.16
CA LYS A 152 -16.18 -3.10 11.63
C LYS A 152 -17.11 -3.63 10.54
N LEU A 153 -16.65 -3.70 9.29
CA LEU A 153 -17.45 -4.24 8.19
C LEU A 153 -17.76 -5.72 8.43
N LYS A 154 -19.02 -6.12 8.25
CA LYS A 154 -19.42 -7.53 8.25
C LYS A 154 -19.37 -8.07 6.81
N ASN A 155 -18.16 -8.32 6.30
CA ASN A 155 -17.96 -8.89 4.97
C ASN A 155 -16.85 -9.94 4.99
N LYS A 156 -17.23 -11.22 4.83
CA LYS A 156 -16.32 -12.37 4.90
C LYS A 156 -15.24 -12.34 3.81
N ASP A 157 -15.58 -11.85 2.62
CA ASP A 157 -14.64 -11.80 1.49
C ASP A 157 -13.53 -10.76 1.71
N ARG A 158 -13.71 -9.84 2.68
CA ARG A 158 -12.75 -8.79 3.03
C ARG A 158 -12.06 -9.05 4.38
N GLU A 159 -12.20 -10.22 4.98
CA GLU A 159 -11.50 -10.59 6.23
C GLU A 159 -9.97 -10.35 6.16
N PRO A 160 -9.26 -10.70 5.06
CA PRO A 160 -7.84 -10.40 4.96
C PRO A 160 -7.55 -8.90 5.01
N ALA A 161 -8.33 -8.08 4.31
CA ALA A 161 -8.21 -6.62 4.35
C ALA A 161 -8.47 -6.07 5.77
N GLN A 162 -9.47 -6.61 6.46
CA GLN A 162 -9.78 -6.23 7.85
C GLN A 162 -8.63 -6.55 8.82
N LYS A 163 -7.96 -7.69 8.62
CA LYS A 163 -6.79 -8.07 9.41
C LYS A 163 -5.66 -7.05 9.24
N GLU A 164 -5.42 -6.59 8.02
CA GLU A 164 -4.40 -5.57 7.74
C GLU A 164 -4.77 -4.19 8.31
N ALA A 165 -6.05 -3.79 8.21
CA ALA A 165 -6.53 -2.57 8.87
C ALA A 165 -6.35 -2.63 10.40
N ARG A 166 -6.64 -3.78 11.01
CA ARG A 166 -6.41 -4.01 12.44
C ARG A 166 -4.92 -3.99 12.79
N ARG A 167 -4.06 -4.56 11.93
CA ARG A 167 -2.60 -4.50 12.07
C ARG A 167 -2.09 -3.05 12.10
N ALA A 168 -2.64 -2.18 11.26
CA ALA A 168 -2.32 -0.75 11.26
C ALA A 168 -2.76 -0.06 12.58
N LEU A 169 -3.99 -0.29 13.03
CA LEU A 169 -4.52 0.28 14.28
C LEU A 169 -3.72 -0.19 15.51
N ASP A 170 -3.42 -1.49 15.59
CA ASP A 170 -2.63 -2.04 16.69
C ASP A 170 -1.20 -1.48 16.69
N ALA A 171 -0.62 -1.19 15.52
CA ALA A 171 0.67 -0.49 15.44
C ALA A 171 0.58 0.95 15.97
N ALA A 172 -0.46 1.70 15.61
CA ALA A 172 -0.69 3.04 16.16
C ALA A 172 -0.89 3.04 17.68
N ILE A 173 -1.55 2.02 18.24
CA ILE A 173 -1.67 1.81 19.69
C ILE A 173 -0.29 1.54 20.32
N LYS A 174 0.54 0.71 19.68
CA LYS A 174 1.91 0.41 20.15
C LYS A 174 2.80 1.66 20.18
N TRP A 175 2.63 2.57 19.23
CA TRP A 175 3.28 3.88 19.26
C TRP A 175 2.71 4.82 20.33
N GLY A 176 1.58 4.48 20.96
CA GLY A 176 0.91 5.33 21.95
C GLY A 176 0.16 6.52 21.34
N ILE A 177 0.00 6.57 20.01
CA ILE A 177 -0.63 7.67 19.28
C ILE A 177 -2.15 7.64 19.49
N ILE A 178 -2.73 6.45 19.61
CA ILE A 178 -4.16 6.23 19.84
C ILE A 178 -4.40 5.31 21.03
N ARG A 179 -5.60 5.39 21.62
CA ARG A 179 -6.04 4.49 22.69
C ARG A 179 -7.32 3.76 22.28
N PRO A 180 -7.44 2.45 22.56
CA PRO A 180 -8.72 1.74 22.41
C PRO A 180 -9.80 2.38 23.27
N THR A 181 -11.04 2.34 22.78
CA THR A 181 -12.21 2.74 23.58
C THR A 181 -12.54 1.69 24.63
N ASP A 182 -13.20 2.08 25.73
CA ASP A 182 -13.65 1.15 26.78
C ASP A 182 -14.52 0.01 26.21
N ARG A 183 -15.32 0.33 25.19
CA ARG A 183 -16.12 -0.64 24.43
C ARG A 183 -15.25 -1.67 23.72
N GLU A 184 -14.22 -1.24 23.00
CA GLU A 184 -13.32 -2.15 22.29
C GLU A 184 -12.51 -3.02 23.27
N ILE A 185 -12.13 -2.46 24.43
CA ILE A 185 -11.49 -3.21 25.51
C ILE A 185 -12.45 -4.29 26.03
N TYR A 186 -13.71 -3.95 26.26
CA TYR A 186 -14.74 -4.89 26.69
C TYR A 186 -14.97 -6.01 25.67
N GLU A 187 -15.13 -5.67 24.39
CA GLU A 187 -15.35 -6.66 23.31
C GLU A 187 -14.16 -7.61 23.16
N ARG A 188 -12.92 -7.10 23.26
CA ARG A 188 -11.70 -7.93 23.23
C ARG A 188 -11.61 -8.88 24.43
N ASN A 189 -11.99 -8.42 25.62
CA ASN A 189 -11.88 -9.20 26.86
C ASN A 189 -12.98 -10.25 27.02
N THR A 190 -14.18 -9.97 26.51
CA THR A 190 -15.36 -10.83 26.71
C THR A 190 -15.70 -11.68 25.49
N GLY A 191 -15.22 -11.31 24.30
CA GLY A 191 -15.64 -11.92 23.04
C GLY A 191 -17.10 -11.61 22.66
N ILE A 192 -17.79 -10.76 23.43
CA ILE A 192 -19.20 -10.41 23.21
C ILE A 192 -19.25 -9.17 22.34
N SER A 193 -19.77 -9.29 21.11
CA SER A 193 -20.07 -8.12 20.28
C SER A 193 -21.17 -7.28 20.93
N THR A 194 -20.90 -5.99 21.15
CA THR A 194 -21.91 -5.05 21.66
C THR A 194 -22.69 -4.36 20.54
N VAL A 195 -22.40 -4.71 19.28
CA VAL A 195 -23.17 -4.26 18.12
C VAL A 195 -24.30 -5.25 17.90
N SER A 196 -25.55 -4.80 18.06
CA SER A 196 -26.75 -5.57 17.74
C SER A 196 -26.67 -6.10 16.31
N GLY A 197 -26.89 -7.40 16.13
CA GLY A 197 -27.01 -7.98 14.80
C GLY A 197 -28.32 -7.54 14.16
N GLU A 198 -28.25 -6.54 13.27
CA GLU A 198 -29.10 -6.54 12.09
C GLU A 198 -28.46 -7.43 11.01
#